data_AF-A0A3D1S256-F1
#
_entry.id   AF-A0A3D1S256-F1
#
_cell.length_a   1.000
_cell.length_b   1.000
_cell.length_c   1.000
_cell.angle_alpha   90.00
_cell.angle_beta   90.00
_cell.angle_gamma   90.00
#
_symmetry.space_group_name_H-M   'P 1'
#
loop_
_entity.id
_entity.type
_entity.pdbx_description
1 polymer ?
#
loop_
_entity_poly.entity_id
_entity_poly.type
_entity_poly.pdbx_seq_one_letter_code
_entity_poly.pdbx_strand_id
1 'polypeptide(L)'
;ILQRDNAQAEYSAEEIVEAQAVFDAMDDAERTQLTNNIIAGLPGKMTDAYGLDDFRQMLSNYKNMDSAGLRKNLFAFLAQVLPRAEALGVKLAIHPDDPPRDMLGLPRIICTAADLDILFAALPSPANGITLCVGTYSSRPDNNLPEMAKQFGPRIHFSHLRGVSRDPQEQRSFYEASHLDSDIDMIQVVQELLLEEQRRRNDVAAIANDNHGSKADGIDEIFIRPDHGHQMMDDIGKTVNPGYSGIGRMKGLAEVRGVIRALSAQLSAVTNKGNQA
;
A
#
# COMPACT_ATOMS: atom_id res chain seq x y z
N ILE A 1 16.93 18.32 12.90
CA ILE A 1 16.85 18.95 11.56
C ILE A 1 15.59 19.81 11.39
N LEU A 2 14.39 19.23 11.23
CA LEU A 2 13.17 20.01 10.93
C LEU A 2 12.75 20.94 12.08
N GLN A 3 13.02 20.58 13.34
CA GLN A 3 12.65 21.37 14.52
C GLN A 3 11.15 21.72 14.54
N ARG A 4 10.29 20.75 14.24
CA ARG A 4 8.83 20.95 14.28
C ARG A 4 8.38 21.13 15.72
N ASP A 5 7.55 22.15 15.94
CA ASP A 5 6.92 22.42 17.23
C ASP A 5 6.22 21.18 17.79
N ASN A 6 6.42 20.93 19.08
CA ASN A 6 5.81 19.82 19.83
C ASN A 6 6.11 18.40 19.32
N ALA A 7 7.07 18.21 18.39
CA ALA A 7 7.42 16.88 17.89
C ALA A 7 7.87 15.91 19.00
N GLN A 8 8.46 16.42 20.08
CA GLN A 8 8.89 15.62 21.24
C GLN A 8 7.73 14.87 21.92
N ALA A 9 6.49 15.34 21.80
CA ALA A 9 5.34 14.66 22.39
C ALA A 9 4.96 13.34 21.69
N GLU A 10 5.53 13.08 20.50
CA GLU A 10 5.28 11.88 19.70
C GLU A 10 6.27 10.74 19.96
N TYR A 11 7.29 10.98 20.80
CA TYR A 11 8.40 10.06 21.04
C TYR A 11 8.63 9.84 22.54
N SER A 12 9.20 8.69 22.89
CA SER A 12 9.59 8.39 24.27
C SER A 12 10.82 9.21 24.69
N ALA A 13 11.10 9.26 25.99
CA ALA A 13 12.30 9.93 26.50
C ALA A 13 13.57 9.25 25.97
N GLU A 14 13.55 7.92 25.88
CA GLU A 14 14.65 7.10 25.37
C GLU A 14 14.92 7.39 23.88
N GLU A 15 13.86 7.47 23.07
CA GLU A 15 13.96 7.78 21.64
C GLU A 15 14.50 9.19 21.40
N ILE A 16 14.13 10.16 22.23
CA ILE A 16 14.65 11.53 22.14
C ILE A 16 16.16 11.55 22.41
N VAL A 17 16.62 10.80 23.41
CA VAL A 17 18.05 10.71 23.74
C VAL A 17 18.83 10.02 22.60
N GLU A 18 18.30 8.93 22.06
CA GLU A 18 18.92 8.23 20.94
C GLU A 18 18.97 9.11 19.68
N ALA A 19 17.86 9.76 19.33
CA ALA A 19 17.80 10.66 18.18
C ALA A 19 18.77 11.84 18.32
N GLN A 20 18.96 12.37 19.53
CA GLN A 20 19.94 13.42 19.80
C GLN A 20 21.37 12.92 19.59
N ALA A 21 21.71 11.74 20.13
CA ALA A 21 23.03 11.15 19.95
C ALA A 21 23.36 10.88 18.47
N VAL A 22 22.38 10.37 17.71
CA VAL A 22 22.51 10.17 16.25
C VAL A 22 22.70 11.51 15.53
N PHE A 23 21.90 12.52 15.86
CA PHE A 23 22.01 13.85 15.23
C PHE A 23 23.36 14.52 15.50
N ASP A 24 23.90 14.40 16.72
CA ASP A 24 25.18 14.98 17.11
C ASP A 24 26.37 14.28 16.43
N ALA A 25 26.21 13.00 16.09
CA ALA A 25 27.20 12.23 15.34
C ALA A 25 27.15 12.48 13.82
N MET A 26 26.01 12.89 13.27
CA MET A 26 25.86 13.15 11.84
C MET A 26 26.64 14.38 11.39
N ASP A 27 27.36 14.26 10.27
CA ASP A 27 27.94 15.41 9.57
C ASP A 27 26.90 16.19 8.73
N ASP A 28 27.31 17.33 8.17
CA ASP A 28 26.41 18.18 7.37
C ASP A 28 25.94 17.49 6.07
N ALA A 29 26.73 16.58 5.50
CA ALA A 29 26.37 15.84 4.30
C ALA A 29 25.30 14.78 4.62
N GLU A 30 25.45 14.05 5.72
CA GLU A 30 24.48 13.07 6.21
C GLU A 30 23.15 13.75 6.59
N ARG A 31 23.20 14.90 7.27
CA ARG A 31 22.00 15.70 7.59
C ARG A 31 21.29 16.17 6.32
N THR A 32 22.04 16.60 5.31
CA THR A 32 21.49 17.02 4.02
C THR A 32 20.88 15.84 3.27
N GLN A 33 21.56 14.69 3.25
CA GLN A 33 21.07 13.48 2.61
C GLN A 33 19.78 12.98 3.28
N LEU A 34 19.72 12.91 4.61
CA LEU A 34 18.52 12.53 5.35
C LEU A 34 17.35 13.48 5.05
N THR A 35 17.64 14.79 5.05
CA THR A 35 16.65 15.82 4.71
C THR A 35 16.08 15.58 3.32
N ASN A 36 16.95 15.42 2.32
CA ASN A 36 16.55 15.17 0.94
C ASN A 36 15.76 13.88 0.80
N ASN A 37 16.16 12.80 1.47
CA ASN A 37 15.45 11.52 1.41
C ASN A 37 14.02 11.60 1.97
N ILE A 38 13.80 12.38 3.03
CA ILE A 38 12.47 12.52 3.66
C ILE A 38 11.55 13.43 2.85
N ILE A 39 12.08 14.51 2.26
CA ILE A 39 11.25 15.51 1.55
C ILE A 39 11.15 15.25 0.04
N ALA A 40 12.04 14.42 -0.53
CA ALA A 40 11.94 13.97 -1.92
C ALA A 40 10.72 13.06 -2.07
N GLY A 41 9.69 13.55 -2.76
CA GLY A 41 8.46 12.80 -3.02
C GLY A 41 7.21 13.34 -2.33
N LEU A 42 7.30 14.47 -1.62
CA LEU A 42 6.10 15.17 -1.15
C LEU A 42 5.29 15.73 -2.34
N PRO A 43 3.97 15.56 -2.37
CA PRO A 43 3.12 16.13 -3.42
C PRO A 43 3.31 17.65 -3.54
N GLY A 44 3.47 18.16 -4.76
CA GLY A 44 3.29 19.59 -5.06
C GLY A 44 4.44 20.35 -5.75
N LYS A 45 5.63 19.76 -5.94
CA LYS A 45 6.66 20.30 -6.85
C LYS A 45 7.33 19.16 -7.61
N MET A 46 7.09 19.06 -8.92
CA MET A 46 7.74 18.07 -9.80
C MET A 46 9.10 18.53 -10.35
N THR A 47 9.56 19.75 -10.00
CA THR A 47 10.73 20.36 -10.65
C THR A 47 11.72 21.05 -9.72
N ASP A 48 11.33 21.47 -8.50
CA ASP A 48 12.24 22.08 -7.51
C ASP A 48 12.13 21.36 -6.17
N ALA A 49 13.28 21.02 -5.56
CA ALA A 49 13.32 20.44 -4.23
C ALA A 49 12.69 21.42 -3.22
N TYR A 50 11.77 20.95 -2.38
CA TYR A 50 11.29 21.73 -1.25
C TYR A 50 12.47 22.09 -0.35
N GLY A 51 12.63 23.37 -0.01
CA GLY A 51 13.46 23.75 1.12
C GLY A 51 12.80 23.32 2.43
N LEU A 52 13.57 23.20 3.51
CA LEU A 52 13.02 22.89 4.84
C LEU A 52 11.96 23.90 5.29
N ASP A 53 12.11 25.18 4.94
CA ASP A 53 11.15 26.23 5.30
C ASP A 53 9.83 26.12 4.52
N ASP A 54 9.90 25.83 3.22
CA ASP A 54 8.71 25.53 2.42
C ASP A 54 7.96 24.34 3.03
N PHE A 55 8.70 23.31 3.44
CA PHE A 55 8.09 22.12 4.05
C PHE A 55 7.42 22.44 5.38
N ARG A 56 8.06 23.23 6.26
CA ARG A 56 7.44 23.72 7.51
C ARG A 56 6.16 24.50 7.23
N GLN A 57 6.18 25.38 6.22
CA GLN A 57 5.01 26.16 5.84
C GLN A 57 3.87 25.26 5.34
N MET A 58 4.17 24.23 4.54
CA MET A 58 3.17 23.27 4.08
C MET A 58 2.56 22.47 5.24
N LEU A 59 3.37 22.02 6.20
CA LEU A 59 2.89 21.35 7.42
C LEU A 59 1.95 22.27 8.23
N SER A 60 2.22 23.57 8.28
CA SER A 60 1.41 24.52 9.04
C SER A 60 -0.05 24.62 8.56
N ASN A 61 -0.32 24.33 7.28
CA ASN A 61 -1.68 24.28 6.72
C ASN A 61 -2.55 23.20 7.35
N TYR A 62 -1.92 22.21 8.01
CA TYR A 62 -2.59 21.07 8.65
C TYR A 62 -2.55 21.15 10.18
N LYS A 63 -2.08 22.27 10.78
CA LYS A 63 -1.87 22.40 12.24
C LYS A 63 -3.07 22.00 13.11
N ASN A 64 -4.29 22.21 12.62
CA ASN A 64 -5.54 21.90 13.33
C ASN A 64 -6.33 20.75 12.65
N MET A 65 -5.67 19.95 11.82
CA MET A 65 -6.29 18.82 11.13
C MET A 65 -6.11 17.56 11.97
N ASP A 66 -7.21 17.02 12.46
CA ASP A 66 -7.25 15.70 13.10
C ASP A 66 -7.74 14.62 12.12
N SER A 67 -7.71 13.35 12.55
CA SER A 67 -8.13 12.22 11.72
C SER A 67 -9.61 12.30 11.31
N ALA A 68 -10.47 12.91 12.14
CA ALA A 68 -11.88 13.10 11.84
C ALA A 68 -12.08 14.15 10.74
N GLY A 69 -11.38 15.28 10.84
CA GLY A 69 -11.36 16.35 9.85
C GLY A 69 -10.81 15.88 8.51
N LEU A 70 -9.67 15.16 8.51
CA LEU A 70 -9.09 14.64 7.29
C LEU A 70 -10.02 13.62 6.62
N ARG A 71 -10.67 12.76 7.41
CA ARG A 71 -11.65 11.78 6.90
C ARG A 71 -12.88 12.45 6.32
N LYS A 72 -13.39 13.50 6.96
CA LYS A 72 -14.49 14.31 6.42
C LYS A 72 -14.12 14.90 5.06
N ASN A 73 -12.90 15.39 4.89
CA ASN A 73 -12.42 15.91 3.61
C ASN A 73 -12.34 14.83 2.54
N LEU A 74 -11.78 13.66 2.87
CA LEU A 74 -11.74 12.50 1.96
C LEU A 74 -13.15 12.09 1.52
N PHE A 75 -14.10 12.02 2.45
CA PHE A 75 -15.49 11.63 2.13
C PHE A 75 -16.18 12.68 1.26
N ALA A 76 -15.97 13.97 1.52
CA ALA A 76 -16.50 15.04 0.68
C ALA A 76 -15.96 15.00 -0.75
N PHE A 77 -14.69 14.62 -0.93
CA PHE A 77 -14.10 14.39 -2.25
C PHE A 77 -14.72 13.15 -2.93
N LEU A 78 -14.70 12.00 -2.27
CA LEU A 78 -15.18 10.74 -2.84
C LEU A 78 -16.68 10.78 -3.16
N ALA A 79 -17.51 11.45 -2.34
CA ALA A 79 -18.93 11.61 -2.61
C ALA A 79 -19.21 12.35 -3.93
N GLN A 80 -18.28 13.18 -4.41
CA GLN A 80 -18.39 13.85 -5.71
C GLN A 80 -17.85 13.00 -6.86
N VAL A 81 -16.77 12.26 -6.63
CA VAL A 81 -16.08 11.50 -7.70
C VAL A 81 -16.71 10.13 -7.95
N LEU A 82 -17.12 9.41 -6.90
CA LEU A 82 -17.63 8.04 -7.00
C LEU A 82 -18.85 7.89 -7.93
N PRO A 83 -19.88 8.76 -7.87
CA PRO A 83 -21.03 8.63 -8.78
C PRO A 83 -20.61 8.70 -10.26
N ARG A 84 -19.57 9.49 -10.57
CA ARG A 84 -19.08 9.62 -11.93
C ARG A 84 -18.19 8.44 -12.34
N ALA A 85 -17.36 7.95 -11.42
CA ALA A 85 -16.54 6.76 -11.64
C ALA A 85 -17.45 5.55 -11.92
N GLU A 86 -18.47 5.34 -11.10
CA GLU A 86 -19.44 4.25 -11.26
C GLU A 86 -20.21 4.34 -12.59
N ALA A 87 -20.72 5.53 -12.94
CA ALA A 87 -21.44 5.73 -14.20
C ALA A 87 -20.57 5.48 -15.45
N LEU A 88 -19.24 5.59 -15.33
CA LEU A 88 -18.28 5.35 -16.40
C LEU A 88 -17.65 3.96 -16.35
N GLY A 89 -18.04 3.11 -15.39
CA GLY A 89 -17.41 1.80 -15.17
C GLY A 89 -15.96 1.88 -14.67
N VAL A 90 -15.54 3.03 -14.13
CA VAL A 90 -14.20 3.24 -13.57
C VAL A 90 -14.17 2.77 -12.12
N LYS A 91 -13.19 1.91 -11.81
CA LYS A 91 -12.90 1.44 -10.46
C LYS A 91 -11.81 2.32 -9.83
N LEU A 92 -12.10 2.98 -8.72
CA LEU A 92 -11.09 3.69 -7.92
C LEU A 92 -10.41 2.71 -6.96
N ALA A 93 -9.12 2.89 -6.74
CA ALA A 93 -8.31 2.01 -5.91
C ALA A 93 -7.41 2.83 -4.97
N ILE A 94 -7.96 3.30 -3.84
CA ILE A 94 -7.19 4.13 -2.90
C ILE A 94 -6.01 3.32 -2.33
N HIS A 95 -4.82 3.91 -2.31
CA HIS A 95 -3.62 3.31 -1.74
C HIS A 95 -3.54 3.62 -0.24
N PRO A 96 -3.02 2.70 0.60
CA PRO A 96 -2.77 3.02 2.01
C PRO A 96 -1.72 4.11 2.21
N ASP A 97 -1.77 4.71 3.40
CA ASP A 97 -0.73 5.61 3.88
C ASP A 97 0.59 4.85 4.13
N ASP A 98 1.73 5.34 3.65
CA ASP A 98 3.04 4.68 3.77
C ASP A 98 4.08 5.56 4.49
N PRO A 99 4.50 5.24 5.74
CA PRO A 99 4.03 4.13 6.58
C PRO A 99 2.58 4.32 7.12
N PRO A 100 1.85 3.25 7.47
CA PRO A 100 0.44 3.30 7.88
C PRO A 100 0.26 3.73 9.35
N ARG A 101 0.76 4.91 9.70
CA ARG A 101 0.69 5.54 11.01
C ARG A 101 0.90 7.04 10.89
N ASP A 102 0.38 7.81 11.85
CA ASP A 102 0.59 9.25 11.92
C ASP A 102 2.09 9.60 11.89
N MET A 103 2.43 10.69 11.21
CA MET A 103 3.82 11.09 11.00
C MET A 103 3.90 12.60 10.83
N LEU A 104 4.92 13.21 11.43
CA LEU A 104 5.15 14.67 11.37
C LEU A 104 3.98 15.50 11.91
N GLY A 105 3.26 14.98 12.91
CA GLY A 105 2.06 15.62 13.47
C GLY A 105 0.87 15.65 12.53
N LEU A 106 0.90 14.88 11.44
CA LEU A 106 -0.21 14.77 10.49
C LEU A 106 -0.97 13.45 10.71
N PRO A 107 -2.31 13.48 10.74
CA PRO A 107 -3.10 12.27 10.78
C PRO A 107 -3.02 11.52 9.46
N ARG A 108 -3.04 10.19 9.54
CA ARG A 108 -3.18 9.26 8.39
C ARG A 108 -4.38 8.35 8.65
N ILE A 109 -5.18 8.14 7.61
CA ILE A 109 -6.58 7.66 7.76
C ILE A 109 -6.93 6.45 6.90
N ILE A 110 -5.98 5.91 6.13
CA ILE A 110 -6.09 4.64 5.40
C ILE A 110 -4.91 3.76 5.83
N CYS A 111 -4.92 3.38 7.11
CA CYS A 111 -3.80 2.69 7.76
C CYS A 111 -4.15 1.24 8.15
N THR A 112 -5.42 0.97 8.44
CA THR A 112 -5.89 -0.26 9.07
C THR A 112 -7.13 -0.84 8.38
N ALA A 113 -7.43 -2.12 8.67
CA ALA A 113 -8.72 -2.71 8.29
C ALA A 113 -9.92 -1.89 8.81
N ALA A 114 -9.85 -1.37 10.04
CA ALA A 114 -10.92 -0.55 10.62
C ALA A 114 -11.16 0.75 9.84
N ASP A 115 -10.10 1.36 9.29
CA ASP A 115 -10.24 2.54 8.43
C ASP A 115 -11.00 2.21 7.14
N LEU A 116 -10.72 1.05 6.54
CA LEU A 116 -11.39 0.57 5.35
C LEU A 116 -12.87 0.26 5.62
N ASP A 117 -13.19 -0.36 6.75
CA ASP A 117 -14.58 -0.61 7.16
C ASP A 117 -15.36 0.71 7.25
N ILE A 118 -14.77 1.74 7.90
CA ILE A 118 -15.41 3.06 8.01
C ILE A 118 -15.58 3.71 6.63
N LEU A 119 -14.58 3.61 5.74
CA LEU A 119 -14.65 4.14 4.37
C LEU A 119 -15.78 3.49 3.58
N PHE A 120 -15.86 2.16 3.56
CA PHE A 120 -16.82 1.43 2.75
C PHE A 120 -18.24 1.47 3.33
N ALA A 121 -18.38 1.56 4.65
CA ALA A 121 -19.67 1.80 5.29
C ALA A 121 -20.24 3.19 4.93
N ALA A 122 -19.38 4.22 4.92
CA ALA A 122 -19.79 5.58 4.57
C ALA A 122 -20.12 5.75 3.07
N LEU A 123 -19.37 5.06 2.20
CA LEU A 123 -19.45 5.21 0.74
C LEU A 123 -19.46 3.83 0.06
N PRO A 124 -20.63 3.16 0.00
CA PRO A 124 -20.73 1.75 -0.40
C PRO A 124 -20.70 1.50 -1.92
N SER A 125 -20.52 2.53 -2.75
CA SER A 125 -20.44 2.39 -4.23
C SER A 125 -19.42 1.32 -4.62
N PRO A 126 -19.72 0.38 -5.53
CA PRO A 126 -18.77 -0.65 -5.98
C PRO A 126 -17.54 -0.07 -6.69
N ALA A 127 -17.61 1.18 -7.18
CA ALA A 127 -16.45 1.88 -7.72
C ALA A 127 -15.46 2.33 -6.63
N ASN A 128 -15.87 2.35 -5.35
CA ASN A 128 -15.02 2.62 -4.21
C ASN A 128 -14.29 1.35 -3.78
N GLY A 129 -13.00 1.26 -4.11
CA GLY A 129 -12.15 0.15 -3.71
C GLY A 129 -10.75 0.60 -3.33
N ILE A 130 -9.89 -0.39 -3.10
CA ILE A 130 -8.52 -0.21 -2.60
C ILE A 130 -7.49 -0.78 -3.56
N THR A 131 -6.30 -0.21 -3.48
CA THR A 131 -5.07 -0.91 -3.81
C THR A 131 -4.61 -1.64 -2.56
N LEU A 132 -4.66 -2.98 -2.56
CA LEU A 132 -4.06 -3.77 -1.47
C LEU A 132 -2.54 -3.73 -1.64
N CYS A 133 -1.88 -2.79 -0.95
CA CYS A 133 -0.43 -2.76 -0.84
C CYS A 133 0.03 -3.50 0.40
N VAL A 134 0.45 -4.76 0.22
CA VAL A 134 0.86 -5.60 1.36
C VAL A 134 2.12 -5.08 2.02
N GLY A 135 3.07 -4.50 1.27
CA GLY A 135 4.27 -3.92 1.84
C GLY A 135 3.97 -2.73 2.76
N THR A 136 3.04 -1.87 2.37
CA THR A 136 2.66 -0.72 3.20
C THR A 136 1.90 -1.19 4.44
N TYR A 137 0.86 -2.02 4.27
CA TYR A 137 0.06 -2.47 5.40
C TYR A 137 0.85 -3.35 6.40
N SER A 138 1.91 -4.04 5.97
CA SER A 138 2.77 -4.84 6.86
C SER A 138 3.77 -4.04 7.68
N SER A 139 3.97 -2.74 7.39
CA SER A 139 4.86 -1.86 8.19
C SER A 139 4.32 -1.56 9.60
N ARG A 140 3.26 -2.26 10.03
CA ARG A 140 2.75 -2.33 11.40
C ARG A 140 2.31 -3.76 11.73
N PRO A 141 2.47 -4.22 12.98
CA PRO A 141 2.27 -5.64 13.34
C PRO A 141 0.80 -6.06 13.51
N ASP A 142 -0.12 -5.11 13.64
CA ASP A 142 -1.54 -5.36 13.95
C ASP A 142 -2.44 -5.49 12.71
N ASN A 143 -1.88 -5.35 11.50
CA ASN A 143 -2.59 -5.66 10.25
C ASN A 143 -2.37 -7.12 9.87
N ASN A 144 -3.47 -7.89 9.76
CA ASN A 144 -3.44 -9.24 9.22
C ASN A 144 -3.71 -9.21 7.71
N LEU A 145 -2.66 -9.33 6.90
CA LEU A 145 -2.78 -9.16 5.45
C LEU A 145 -3.60 -10.24 4.74
N PRO A 146 -3.45 -11.54 5.05
CA PRO A 146 -4.37 -12.54 4.54
C PRO A 146 -5.84 -12.25 4.87
N GLU A 147 -6.14 -11.89 6.12
CA GLU A 147 -7.52 -11.59 6.50
C GLU A 147 -8.04 -10.33 5.80
N MET A 148 -7.21 -9.30 5.64
CA MET A 148 -7.57 -8.12 4.84
C MET A 148 -7.82 -8.47 3.37
N ALA A 149 -7.00 -9.32 2.77
CA ALA A 149 -7.17 -9.77 1.38
C ALA A 149 -8.51 -10.50 1.20
N LYS A 150 -8.88 -11.32 2.18
CA LYS A 150 -10.16 -12.05 2.23
C LYS A 150 -11.34 -11.13 2.49
N GLN A 151 -11.32 -10.35 3.57
CA GLN A 151 -12.40 -9.45 4.00
C GLN A 151 -12.73 -8.42 2.93
N PHE A 152 -11.69 -7.79 2.37
CA PHE A 152 -11.85 -6.71 1.39
C PHE A 152 -11.75 -7.18 -0.06
N GLY A 153 -11.68 -8.50 -0.33
CA GLY A 153 -11.62 -9.09 -1.67
C GLY A 153 -12.53 -8.40 -2.70
N PRO A 154 -13.84 -8.24 -2.44
CA PRO A 154 -14.76 -7.57 -3.36
C PRO A 154 -14.44 -6.10 -3.67
N ARG A 155 -13.60 -5.45 -2.85
CA ARG A 155 -13.16 -4.05 -2.94
C ARG A 155 -11.72 -3.90 -3.42
N ILE A 156 -10.97 -4.98 -3.60
CA ILE A 156 -9.60 -4.92 -4.11
C ILE A 156 -9.64 -4.78 -5.62
N HIS A 157 -9.25 -3.60 -6.11
CA HIS A 157 -9.21 -3.30 -7.54
C HIS A 157 -7.80 -3.35 -8.12
N PHE A 158 -6.79 -3.31 -7.25
CA PHE A 158 -5.38 -3.40 -7.60
C PHE A 158 -4.57 -3.96 -6.42
N SER A 159 -3.44 -4.61 -6.67
CA SER A 159 -2.54 -5.06 -5.60
C SER A 159 -1.09 -4.73 -5.88
N HIS A 160 -0.41 -4.22 -4.85
CA HIS A 160 1.04 -4.13 -4.81
C HIS A 160 1.56 -5.28 -3.95
N LEU A 161 2.32 -6.18 -4.57
CA LEU A 161 2.87 -7.38 -3.95
C LEU A 161 4.38 -7.22 -3.83
N ARG A 162 4.85 -6.63 -2.72
CA ARG A 162 6.28 -6.48 -2.36
C ARG A 162 6.55 -7.00 -0.95
N GLY A 163 7.81 -7.29 -0.63
CA GLY A 163 8.23 -7.73 0.69
C GLY A 163 8.64 -6.57 1.61
N VAL A 164 8.28 -6.65 2.89
CA VAL A 164 8.76 -5.76 3.96
C VAL A 164 9.02 -6.58 5.20
N SER A 165 10.11 -6.27 5.89
CA SER A 165 10.40 -6.80 7.22
C SER A 165 10.58 -5.67 8.22
N ARG A 166 9.98 -5.82 9.39
CA ARG A 166 10.12 -4.90 10.51
C ARG A 166 11.35 -5.25 11.32
N ASP A 167 11.91 -4.27 11.99
CA ASP A 167 12.92 -4.54 13.01
C ASP A 167 12.23 -5.23 14.21
N PRO A 168 12.67 -6.43 14.63
CA PRO A 168 12.11 -7.10 15.80
C PRO A 168 12.23 -6.30 17.10
N GLN A 169 13.21 -5.39 17.18
CA GLN A 169 13.52 -4.57 18.36
C GLN A 169 12.87 -3.18 18.32
N GLU A 170 12.51 -2.67 17.15
CA GLU A 170 11.83 -1.37 16.98
C GLU A 170 10.71 -1.48 15.93
N GLN A 171 9.48 -1.66 16.38
CA GLN A 171 8.35 -1.98 15.49
C GLN A 171 7.99 -0.86 14.49
N ARG A 172 8.48 0.38 14.68
CA ARG A 172 8.30 1.46 13.69
C ARG A 172 9.39 1.49 12.63
N SER A 173 10.48 0.76 12.82
CA SER A 173 11.55 0.59 11.85
C SER A 173 11.29 -0.63 10.97
N PHE A 174 11.51 -0.47 9.66
CA PHE A 174 11.34 -1.53 8.68
C PHE A 174 12.18 -1.24 7.44
N TYR A 175 12.35 -2.26 6.60
CA TYR A 175 13.05 -2.13 5.32
C TYR A 175 12.33 -2.94 4.23
N GLU A 176 12.55 -2.56 2.97
CA GLU A 176 12.11 -3.32 1.81
C GLU A 176 12.86 -4.67 1.78
N ALA A 177 12.13 -5.77 1.87
CA ALA A 177 12.67 -7.13 1.92
C ALA A 177 12.50 -7.85 0.57
N SER A 178 13.03 -9.07 0.46
CA SER A 178 12.75 -9.93 -0.71
C SER A 178 11.26 -10.29 -0.75
N HIS A 179 10.65 -10.38 -1.93
CA HIS A 179 9.20 -10.55 -2.08
C HIS A 179 8.62 -11.76 -1.34
N LEU A 180 9.36 -12.86 -1.28
CA LEU A 180 8.95 -14.08 -0.57
C LEU A 180 9.70 -14.33 0.74
N ASP A 181 10.81 -13.62 0.98
CA ASP A 181 11.58 -13.70 2.22
C ASP A 181 11.39 -12.40 3.01
N SER A 182 10.18 -12.23 3.55
CA SER A 182 9.78 -11.06 4.33
C SER A 182 8.81 -11.45 5.45
N ASP A 183 8.36 -10.50 6.26
CA ASP A 183 7.39 -10.75 7.34
C ASP A 183 5.96 -11.00 6.81
N ILE A 184 5.78 -10.92 5.49
CA ILE A 184 4.49 -11.04 4.83
C ILE A 184 4.28 -12.50 4.41
N ASP A 185 3.14 -13.08 4.80
CA ASP A 185 2.67 -14.34 4.23
C ASP A 185 2.13 -14.11 2.81
N MET A 186 3.06 -13.93 1.86
CA MET A 186 2.75 -13.64 0.47
C MET A 186 1.97 -14.78 -0.20
N ILE A 187 2.21 -16.02 0.24
CA ILE A 187 1.53 -17.19 -0.32
C ILE A 187 0.05 -17.15 0.06
N GLN A 188 -0.27 -16.94 1.34
CA GLN A 188 -1.65 -16.86 1.80
C GLN A 188 -2.35 -15.64 1.20
N VAL A 189 -1.70 -14.47 1.11
CA VAL A 189 -2.28 -13.29 0.43
C VAL A 189 -2.66 -13.62 -1.01
N VAL A 190 -1.73 -14.18 -1.80
CA VAL A 190 -1.99 -14.51 -3.21
C VAL A 190 -3.10 -15.55 -3.31
N GLN A 191 -3.16 -16.51 -2.39
CA GLN A 191 -4.24 -17.48 -2.33
C GLN A 191 -5.62 -16.81 -2.16
N GLU A 192 -5.75 -15.87 -1.21
CA GLU A 192 -7.02 -15.15 -0.99
C GLU A 192 -7.41 -14.28 -2.20
N LEU A 193 -6.44 -13.64 -2.87
CA LEU A 193 -6.68 -12.89 -4.11
C LEU A 193 -7.20 -13.81 -5.22
N LEU A 194 -6.60 -14.99 -5.41
CA LEU A 194 -7.04 -15.96 -6.43
C LEU A 194 -8.43 -16.55 -6.13
N LEU A 195 -8.74 -16.77 -4.85
CA LEU A 195 -10.07 -17.20 -4.42
C LEU A 195 -11.12 -16.13 -4.71
N GLU A 196 -10.80 -14.85 -4.49
CA GLU A 196 -11.67 -13.73 -4.84
C GLU A 196 -11.87 -13.65 -6.37
N GLU A 197 -10.82 -13.77 -7.19
CA GLU A 197 -10.97 -13.82 -8.65
C GLU A 197 -11.86 -15.00 -9.09
N GLN A 198 -11.70 -16.17 -8.47
CA GLN A 198 -12.56 -17.31 -8.74
C GLN A 198 -14.03 -17.03 -8.36
N ARG A 199 -14.28 -16.38 -7.22
CA ARG A 199 -15.62 -15.95 -6.81
C ARG A 199 -16.23 -14.99 -7.84
N ARG A 200 -15.49 -13.97 -8.29
CA ARG A 200 -15.92 -13.01 -9.32
C ARG A 200 -16.27 -13.71 -10.63
N ARG A 201 -15.44 -14.66 -11.08
CA ARG A 201 -15.71 -15.48 -12.27
C ARG A 201 -17.02 -16.24 -12.16
N ASN A 202 -17.29 -16.84 -11.00
CA ASN A 202 -18.52 -17.60 -10.77
C ASN A 202 -19.76 -16.69 -10.79
N ASP A 203 -19.67 -15.50 -10.19
CA ASP A 203 -20.77 -14.51 -10.22
C ASP A 203 -21.09 -14.07 -11.65
N VAL A 204 -20.06 -13.77 -12.45
CA VAL A 204 -20.21 -13.38 -13.87
C VAL A 204 -20.81 -14.54 -14.68
N ALA A 205 -20.34 -15.78 -14.47
CA ALA A 205 -20.87 -16.95 -15.16
C ALA A 205 -22.34 -17.24 -14.81
N ALA A 206 -22.74 -17.02 -13.56
CA ALA A 206 -24.13 -17.13 -13.13
C ALA A 206 -25.03 -16.13 -13.85
N ILE A 207 -24.56 -14.88 -14.03
CA ILE A 207 -25.30 -13.82 -14.74
C ILE A 207 -25.32 -14.05 -16.27
N ALA A 208 -24.22 -14.57 -16.84
CA ALA A 208 -24.10 -14.79 -18.28
C ALA A 208 -24.96 -15.97 -18.81
N ASN A 209 -25.33 -16.93 -17.94
CA ASN A 209 -26.29 -17.97 -18.30
C ASN A 209 -27.72 -17.43 -18.52
N ASP A 210 -28.02 -16.20 -18.07
CA ASP A 210 -29.31 -15.53 -18.31
C ASP A 210 -29.30 -14.56 -19.51
N ASN A 211 -28.12 -14.13 -20.00
CA ASN A 211 -28.00 -13.20 -21.12
C ASN A 211 -26.88 -13.62 -22.09
N HIS A 212 -27.27 -14.01 -23.31
CA HIS A 212 -26.37 -14.49 -24.36
C HIS A 212 -25.21 -13.52 -24.65
N GLY A 213 -24.03 -13.88 -24.15
CA GLY A 213 -22.75 -13.56 -24.79
C GLY A 213 -22.26 -12.12 -24.69
N SER A 214 -21.68 -11.77 -23.54
CA SER A 214 -20.48 -10.93 -23.56
C SER A 214 -19.47 -11.47 -22.55
N LYS A 215 -18.31 -11.93 -23.03
CA LYS A 215 -17.13 -12.02 -22.16
C LYS A 215 -16.85 -10.61 -21.68
N ALA A 216 -17.14 -10.36 -20.41
CA ALA A 216 -16.81 -9.08 -19.82
C ALA A 216 -15.31 -9.12 -19.51
N ASP A 217 -14.52 -8.64 -20.46
CA ASP A 217 -13.07 -8.66 -20.37
C ASP A 217 -12.60 -7.88 -19.11
N GLY A 218 -11.97 -8.57 -18.17
CA GLY A 218 -11.22 -7.98 -17.05
C GLY A 218 -12.01 -7.54 -15.82
N ILE A 219 -13.30 -7.86 -15.68
CA ILE A 219 -14.04 -7.56 -14.43
C ILE A 219 -13.74 -8.54 -13.29
N ASP A 220 -13.18 -9.71 -13.61
CA ASP A 220 -12.94 -10.82 -12.71
C ASP A 220 -11.51 -10.90 -12.16
N GLU A 221 -10.55 -10.21 -12.78
CA GLU A 221 -9.15 -10.23 -12.37
C GLU A 221 -8.81 -9.09 -11.40
N ILE A 222 -7.81 -9.33 -10.55
CA ILE A 222 -7.16 -8.32 -9.72
C ILE A 222 -5.80 -8.03 -10.33
N PHE A 223 -5.64 -6.84 -10.90
CA PHE A 223 -4.35 -6.43 -11.44
C PHE A 223 -3.30 -6.35 -10.33
N ILE A 224 -2.06 -6.73 -10.65
CA ILE A 224 -0.95 -6.72 -9.70
C ILE A 224 0.28 -5.99 -10.27
N ARG A 225 1.13 -5.49 -9.38
CA ARG A 225 2.53 -5.16 -9.69
C ARG A 225 3.44 -5.58 -8.53
N PRO A 226 4.73 -5.87 -8.78
CA PRO A 226 5.70 -6.22 -7.73
C PRO A 226 6.09 -5.02 -6.84
N ASP A 227 5.55 -3.84 -7.15
CA ASP A 227 5.82 -2.56 -6.49
C ASP A 227 7.30 -2.16 -6.49
N HIS A 228 8.00 -2.35 -5.38
CA HIS A 228 9.42 -2.03 -5.23
C HIS A 228 10.30 -3.27 -5.41
N GLY A 229 11.58 -3.05 -5.70
CA GLY A 229 12.59 -4.11 -5.75
C GLY A 229 13.97 -3.58 -5.39
N HIS A 230 14.82 -4.47 -4.87
CA HIS A 230 16.19 -4.11 -4.53
C HIS A 230 16.99 -3.72 -5.76
N GLN A 231 17.85 -2.71 -5.61
CA GLN A 231 18.87 -2.41 -6.60
C GLN A 231 19.92 -3.53 -6.57
N MET A 232 20.03 -4.28 -7.66
CA MET A 232 20.89 -5.46 -7.74
C MET A 232 21.48 -5.67 -9.12
N MET A 233 22.52 -6.50 -9.21
CA MET A 233 23.21 -6.84 -10.46
C MET A 233 23.59 -5.58 -11.26
N ASP A 234 23.31 -5.53 -12.56
CA ASP A 234 23.65 -4.40 -13.42
C ASP A 234 22.96 -3.09 -13.02
N ASP A 235 21.94 -3.10 -12.16
CA ASP A 235 21.34 -1.85 -11.67
C ASP A 235 22.23 -1.15 -10.63
N ILE A 236 23.20 -1.85 -10.03
CA ILE A 236 24.15 -1.25 -9.09
C ILE A 236 25.03 -0.23 -9.83
N GLY A 237 25.14 0.97 -9.28
CA GLY A 237 25.91 2.08 -9.87
C GLY A 237 25.18 2.87 -10.96
N LYS A 238 23.97 2.46 -11.37
CA LYS A 238 23.11 3.28 -12.23
C LYS A 238 22.34 4.32 -11.42
N THR A 239 22.05 5.47 -12.04
CA THR A 239 21.04 6.40 -11.52
C THR A 239 19.66 5.78 -11.72
N VAL A 240 19.02 5.37 -10.63
CA VAL A 240 17.69 4.76 -10.64
C VAL A 240 16.78 5.48 -9.66
N ASN A 241 15.48 5.46 -9.93
CA ASN A 241 14.48 5.88 -8.95
C ASN A 241 14.52 4.90 -7.76
N PRO A 242 14.61 5.36 -6.50
CA PRO A 242 14.70 4.49 -5.33
C PRO A 242 13.57 3.46 -5.29
N GLY A 243 13.91 2.16 -5.21
CA GLY A 243 12.94 1.06 -5.24
C GLY A 243 12.38 0.68 -6.63
N TYR A 244 12.67 1.47 -7.68
CA TYR A 244 12.12 1.29 -9.04
C TYR A 244 13.14 0.80 -10.07
N SER A 245 14.27 0.24 -9.64
CA SER A 245 15.21 -0.42 -10.55
C SER A 245 14.53 -1.59 -11.29
N GLY A 246 15.07 -1.98 -12.45
CA GLY A 246 14.44 -2.96 -13.32
C GLY A 246 14.59 -4.40 -12.81
N ILE A 247 15.80 -4.77 -12.40
CA ILE A 247 16.16 -6.17 -12.11
C ILE A 247 15.49 -6.66 -10.84
N GLY A 248 15.53 -5.89 -9.75
CA GLY A 248 14.89 -6.30 -8.49
C GLY A 248 13.38 -6.46 -8.61
N ARG A 249 12.70 -5.55 -9.32
CA ARG A 249 11.25 -5.65 -9.57
C ARG A 249 10.91 -6.82 -10.49
N MET A 250 11.73 -7.07 -11.50
CA MET A 250 11.56 -8.23 -12.38
C MET A 250 11.71 -9.54 -11.61
N LYS A 251 12.69 -9.65 -10.69
CA LYS A 251 12.84 -10.78 -9.78
C LYS A 251 11.57 -10.99 -8.95
N GLY A 252 11.11 -9.94 -8.25
CA GLY A 252 9.90 -10.02 -7.43
C GLY A 252 8.65 -10.43 -8.20
N LEU A 253 8.47 -9.89 -9.41
CA LEU A 253 7.39 -10.29 -10.30
C LEU A 253 7.49 -11.77 -10.72
N ALA A 254 8.71 -12.27 -10.98
CA ALA A 254 8.92 -13.66 -11.33
C ALA A 254 8.58 -14.60 -10.15
N GLU A 255 8.95 -14.22 -8.92
CA GLU A 255 8.63 -14.94 -7.69
C GLU A 255 7.10 -15.03 -7.48
N VAL A 256 6.41 -13.89 -7.49
CA VAL A 256 4.95 -13.82 -7.35
C VAL A 256 4.24 -14.61 -8.45
N ARG A 257 4.70 -14.52 -9.70
CA ARG A 257 4.15 -15.31 -10.82
C ARG A 257 4.29 -16.82 -10.59
N GLY A 258 5.39 -17.27 -9.99
CA GLY A 258 5.59 -18.66 -9.59
C GLY A 258 4.55 -19.11 -8.57
N VAL A 259 4.32 -18.30 -7.52
CA VAL A 259 3.29 -18.55 -6.50
C VAL A 259 1.90 -18.64 -7.12
N ILE A 260 1.53 -17.65 -7.95
CA ILE A 260 0.25 -17.64 -8.68
C ILE A 260 0.07 -18.91 -9.50
N ARG A 261 1.11 -19.30 -10.27
CA ARG A 261 1.03 -20.49 -11.13
C ARG A 261 0.81 -21.76 -10.32
N ALA A 262 1.51 -21.91 -9.20
CA ALA A 262 1.40 -23.09 -8.34
C ALA A 262 0.02 -23.18 -7.68
N LEU A 263 -0.46 -22.08 -7.09
CA LEU A 263 -1.77 -22.04 -6.41
C LEU A 263 -2.93 -22.22 -7.39
N SER A 264 -2.90 -21.57 -8.56
CA SER A 264 -3.95 -21.73 -9.57
C SER A 264 -4.07 -23.17 -10.07
N ALA A 265 -2.95 -23.91 -10.17
CA ALA A 265 -2.98 -25.32 -10.53
C ALA A 265 -3.65 -26.18 -9.45
N GLN A 266 -3.41 -25.87 -8.16
CA GLN A 266 -4.05 -26.55 -7.03
C GLN A 266 -5.55 -26.28 -6.98
N LEU A 267 -5.97 -25.01 -7.11
CA LEU A 267 -7.40 -24.62 -7.12
C LEU A 267 -8.18 -25.28 -8.26
N SER A 268 -7.56 -25.39 -9.43
CA SER A 268 -8.15 -26.09 -10.59
C SER A 268 -8.33 -27.60 -10.33
N ALA A 269 -7.35 -28.24 -9.68
CA ALA A 269 -7.42 -29.67 -9.35
C ALA A 269 -8.51 -29.99 -8.32
N VAL A 270 -8.74 -29.11 -7.34
CA VAL A 270 -9.83 -29.25 -6.35
C VAL A 270 -11.19 -29.15 -7.04
N THR A 271 -11.36 -28.16 -7.91
CA THR A 271 -12.62 -27.94 -8.66
C THR A 271 -12.98 -29.16 -9.53
N ASN A 272 -11.99 -29.75 -10.22
CA ASN A 272 -12.22 -30.93 -11.07
C ASN A 272 -12.59 -32.19 -10.28
N LYS A 273 -12.09 -32.36 -9.05
CA LYS A 273 -12.47 -33.50 -8.19
C LYS A 273 -13.88 -33.35 -7.62
N GLY A 274 -14.30 -32.12 -7.29
CA GLY A 274 -15.65 -31.84 -6.79
C GLY A 274 -16.76 -32.10 -7.83
N ASN A 275 -16.48 -31.91 -9.12
CA ASN A 275 -17.43 -32.18 -10.21
C ASN A 275 -17.49 -33.66 -10.65
N GLN A 276 -16.63 -34.53 -10.11
CA GLN A 276 -16.59 -35.97 -10.41
C GLN A 276 -17.17 -36.85 -9.29
N ALA A 277 -17.57 -36.26 -8.17
CA ALA A 277 -18.20 -36.93 -7.03
C ALA A 277 -19.70 -36.58 -6.96
#